data_AF-A0A448ZRY7-F1
#
_entry.id   AF-A0A448ZRY7-F1
#
_cell.length_a   1.000
_cell.length_b   1.000
_cell.length_c   1.000
_cell.angle_alpha   90.00
_cell.angle_beta   90.00
_cell.angle_gamma   90.00
#
_symmetry.space_group_name_H-M   'P 1'
#
loop_
_entity.id
_entity.type
_entity.pdbx_description
1 polymer ?
#
loop_
_entity_poly.entity_id
_entity_poly.type
_entity_poly.pdbx_seq_one_letter_code
_entity_poly.pdbx_strand_id
1 'polypeptide(L)'
;MKPKNDNFIKKKIVSVLVLHYVLTCWSLSLSYQTKLLVRQIRSQPNNVTHTLNVIAQIDTKNDAEHVQKPIGPVNFDKGFSNVIVAALRVCGNANKHELALELYKKYPSESARAMMISVLGGSGQLAKAVDLLEDNFCPPTAASFNAAIAACGKAKNWELALDIYQNKLPKQHSSTLSTNALLTVLAKCRKGVQALEILHEMVPSPTNSSAGCDSVTYSLIISALVRSNMLDEATKILESLEHPTHNCSAKSIEAMNDMVLSAYSQRSDWSGMERLERIRQKNNGLVHNQKLENSKLVTPIIQSDYRFHKWEGIRKVGKGKESYWMIGTYLDRIDGMNVTIGLRPHRNPSRNGIQLLFFENAFEDETQSWTQQKIGFLLMKNNANDRTSSLLGMFLKPTKRGRGISKVCLSLWIWLCLKASIVPVTGIIQKPLLALILQHTFGYTGPTESDAHGGVLVELSKDSEDPDCVVLSPLNGKSLEGAFGPWDMKRQNIKITSQQLSVRGRVVRIGCKLYPPSDLMNLKVVCDEFLTADCWECDLTSKIIDNVLLGKTM
;
A
#
# COMPACT_ATOMS: atom_id res chain seq x y z
N MET A 1 25.16 -39.08 47.28
CA MET A 1 26.31 -38.62 46.45
C MET A 1 25.79 -37.84 45.26
N LYS A 2 26.29 -36.60 45.08
CA LYS A 2 26.35 -35.81 43.82
C LYS A 2 25.03 -35.34 43.16
N PRO A 3 25.03 -34.17 42.47
CA PRO A 3 24.74 -32.91 43.17
C PRO A 3 23.68 -32.02 42.48
N LYS A 4 22.97 -31.22 43.27
CA LYS A 4 22.26 -30.01 42.83
C LYS A 4 23.30 -28.89 42.61
N ASN A 5 23.79 -28.63 41.39
CA ASN A 5 24.55 -27.38 41.14
C ASN A 5 24.66 -26.88 39.67
N ASP A 6 23.96 -27.46 38.70
CA ASP A 6 24.20 -27.10 37.28
C ASP A 6 23.58 -25.77 36.81
N ASN A 7 22.62 -25.20 37.55
CA ASN A 7 22.02 -23.91 37.17
C ASN A 7 22.80 -22.68 37.66
N PHE A 8 23.67 -22.82 38.66
CA PHE A 8 24.52 -21.72 39.12
C PHE A 8 25.78 -21.56 38.23
N ILE A 9 26.28 -22.67 37.69
CA ILE A 9 27.47 -22.69 36.83
C ILE A 9 27.15 -22.13 35.44
N LYS A 10 25.97 -22.41 34.87
CA LYS A 10 25.56 -21.83 33.58
C LYS A 10 25.41 -20.30 33.62
N LYS A 11 24.90 -19.72 34.73
CA LYS A 11 24.83 -18.25 34.90
C LYS A 11 26.21 -17.59 35.03
N LYS A 12 27.17 -18.24 35.72
CA LYS A 12 28.57 -17.76 35.78
C LYS A 12 29.30 -17.92 34.45
N ILE A 13 29.05 -18.98 33.69
CA ILE A 13 29.68 -19.20 32.38
C ILE A 13 29.19 -18.16 31.34
N VAL A 14 27.92 -17.77 31.33
CA VAL A 14 27.45 -16.67 30.47
C VAL A 14 28.07 -15.34 30.90
N SER A 15 28.24 -15.09 32.20
CA SER A 15 28.94 -13.91 32.72
C SER A 15 30.43 -13.86 32.32
N VAL A 16 31.12 -15.01 32.33
CA VAL A 16 32.54 -15.11 31.99
C VAL A 16 32.77 -15.08 30.48
N LEU A 17 31.88 -15.67 29.68
CA LEU A 17 31.94 -15.58 28.21
C LEU A 17 31.66 -14.15 27.72
N VAL A 18 30.77 -13.41 28.37
CA VAL A 18 30.57 -11.98 28.10
C VAL A 18 31.82 -11.17 28.49
N LEU A 19 32.45 -11.47 29.63
CA LEU A 19 33.71 -10.84 30.05
C LEU A 19 34.90 -11.19 29.13
N HIS A 20 34.97 -12.41 28.61
CA HIS A 20 35.99 -12.82 27.63
C HIS A 20 35.76 -12.18 26.25
N TYR A 21 34.50 -12.01 25.83
CA TYR A 21 34.14 -11.27 24.61
C TYR A 21 34.44 -9.76 24.74
N VAL A 22 34.33 -9.23 25.97
CA VAL A 22 34.70 -7.85 26.30
C VAL A 22 36.23 -7.65 26.25
N LEU A 23 37.03 -8.66 26.63
CA LEU A 23 38.50 -8.63 26.58
C LEU A 23 39.08 -8.88 25.18
N THR A 24 38.42 -9.65 24.32
CA THR A 24 38.87 -9.87 22.93
C THR A 24 38.54 -8.71 21.98
N CYS A 25 37.76 -7.73 22.42
CA CYS A 25 37.52 -6.49 21.67
C CYS A 25 38.70 -5.51 21.68
N TRP A 26 39.78 -5.81 22.42
CA TRP A 26 40.87 -4.87 22.75
C TRP A 26 41.91 -4.69 21.64
N SER A 27 41.82 -5.45 20.55
CA SER A 27 42.65 -5.29 19.34
C SER A 27 41.89 -4.72 18.13
N LEU A 28 40.61 -4.39 18.29
CA LEU A 28 39.74 -3.94 17.21
C LEU A 28 39.69 -2.41 17.13
N SER A 29 39.68 -1.86 15.92
CA SER A 29 39.62 -0.41 15.70
C SER A 29 38.40 0.24 16.39
N LEU A 30 38.57 1.48 16.85
CA LEU A 30 37.54 2.28 17.55
C LEU A 30 36.20 2.34 16.78
N SER A 31 36.26 2.29 15.44
CA SER A 31 35.10 2.21 14.53
C SER A 31 34.33 0.87 14.64
N TYR A 32 35.03 -0.24 14.87
CA TYR A 32 34.38 -1.54 15.05
C TYR A 32 33.71 -1.64 16.41
N GLN A 33 34.36 -1.13 17.47
CA GLN A 33 33.80 -1.11 18.83
C GLN A 33 32.50 -0.29 18.88
N THR A 34 32.48 0.90 18.29
CA THR A 34 31.27 1.75 18.25
C THR A 34 30.12 1.11 17.46
N LYS A 35 30.40 0.41 16.34
CA LYS A 35 29.38 -0.37 15.61
C LYS A 35 28.80 -1.52 16.43
N LEU A 36 29.62 -2.19 17.23
CA LEU A 36 29.19 -3.31 18.08
C LEU A 36 28.29 -2.82 19.22
N LEU A 37 28.64 -1.68 19.84
CA LEU A 37 27.82 -1.01 20.85
C LEU A 37 26.47 -0.55 20.28
N VAL A 38 26.44 0.02 19.08
CA VAL A 38 25.18 0.36 18.39
C VAL A 38 24.32 -0.89 18.16
N ARG A 39 24.92 -2.03 17.79
CA ARG A 39 24.20 -3.31 17.63
C ARG A 39 23.63 -3.81 18.97
N GLN A 40 24.37 -3.69 20.06
CA GLN A 40 23.89 -4.04 21.40
C GLN A 40 22.70 -3.16 21.83
N ILE A 41 22.74 -1.85 21.58
CA ILE A 41 21.59 -0.98 21.87
C ILE A 41 20.38 -1.37 21.02
N ARG A 42 20.60 -1.66 19.72
CA ARG A 42 19.51 -2.03 18.79
C ARG A 42 18.88 -3.39 19.07
N SER A 43 19.57 -4.30 19.78
CA SER A 43 19.01 -5.62 20.12
C SER A 43 17.87 -5.52 21.14
N GLN A 44 17.84 -4.45 21.94
CA GLN A 44 16.80 -4.20 22.93
C GLN A 44 16.21 -2.78 22.78
N PRO A 45 15.36 -2.54 21.77
CA PRO A 45 14.96 -1.19 21.32
C PRO A 45 14.11 -0.38 22.32
N ASN A 46 13.63 -0.99 23.40
CA ASN A 46 12.83 -0.35 24.45
C ASN A 46 13.49 -0.43 25.84
N ASN A 47 14.68 -1.03 25.97
CA ASN A 47 15.31 -1.25 27.26
C ASN A 47 16.30 -0.11 27.59
N VAL A 48 15.82 0.88 28.32
CA VAL A 48 16.61 2.06 28.73
C VAL A 48 17.74 1.67 29.68
N THR A 49 17.53 0.72 30.62
CA THR A 49 18.55 0.34 31.60
C THR A 49 19.71 -0.41 30.93
N HIS A 50 19.42 -1.29 29.98
CA HIS A 50 20.44 -1.93 29.14
C HIS A 50 21.24 -0.89 28.35
N THR A 51 20.56 0.10 27.76
CA THR A 51 21.20 1.17 27.00
C THR A 51 22.12 2.01 27.89
N LEU A 52 21.67 2.40 29.09
CA LEU A 52 22.49 3.16 30.05
C LEU A 52 23.70 2.36 30.54
N ASN A 53 23.55 1.05 30.76
CA ASN A 53 24.69 0.19 31.13
C ASN A 53 25.73 0.13 30.00
N VAL A 54 25.30 0.08 28.74
CA VAL A 54 26.19 0.12 27.58
C VAL A 54 26.91 1.47 27.48
N ILE A 55 26.24 2.59 27.79
CA ILE A 55 26.88 3.92 27.81
C ILE A 55 27.86 4.04 29.00
N ALA A 56 27.49 3.54 30.18
CA ALA A 56 28.33 3.58 31.38
C ALA A 56 29.64 2.80 31.21
N GLN A 57 29.63 1.69 30.44
CA GLN A 57 30.84 0.95 30.07
C GLN A 57 31.82 1.80 29.24
N ILE A 58 31.33 2.84 28.55
CA ILE A 58 32.17 3.74 27.76
C ILE A 58 32.71 4.87 28.65
N ASP A 59 31.92 5.38 29.59
CA ASP A 59 32.37 6.39 30.56
C ASP A 59 33.53 5.91 31.42
N THR A 60 33.45 4.67 31.91
CA THR A 60 34.54 4.05 32.68
C THR A 60 35.85 3.91 31.90
N LYS A 61 35.81 3.98 30.56
CA LYS A 61 37.01 3.97 29.71
C LYS A 61 37.56 5.36 29.44
N ASN A 62 36.69 6.37 29.24
CA ASN A 62 37.13 7.75 28.99
C ASN A 62 37.73 8.41 30.24
N ASP A 63 37.21 8.10 31.43
CA ASP A 63 37.74 8.63 32.69
C ASP A 63 39.15 8.10 33.02
N ALA A 64 39.58 7.00 32.39
CA ALA A 64 40.93 6.45 32.54
C ALA A 64 41.98 7.12 31.61
N GLU A 65 41.56 7.86 30.57
CA GLU A 65 42.45 8.40 29.53
C GLU A 65 42.54 9.95 29.46
N HIS A 66 41.64 10.73 30.09
CA HIS A 66 41.73 12.21 30.05
C HIS A 66 41.37 12.95 31.34
N VAL A 67 42.38 13.65 31.90
CA VAL A 67 42.34 14.53 33.10
C VAL A 67 41.94 15.99 32.81
N GLN A 68 41.61 16.38 31.57
CA GLN A 68 41.28 17.79 31.27
C GLN A 68 39.96 17.92 30.49
N LYS A 69 38.94 18.49 31.15
CA LYS A 69 37.76 19.04 30.49
C LYS A 69 38.21 20.14 29.53
N PRO A 70 38.02 20.02 28.20
CA PRO A 70 38.28 21.14 27.31
C PRO A 70 37.12 22.13 27.43
N ILE A 71 37.46 23.39 27.70
CA ILE A 71 36.57 24.54 27.55
C ILE A 71 36.58 24.88 26.05
N GLY A 72 35.63 24.30 25.30
CA GLY A 72 35.46 24.44 23.85
C GLY A 72 34.47 23.41 23.30
N PRO A 73 33.94 23.57 22.07
CA PRO A 73 32.98 22.63 21.49
C PRO A 73 33.61 21.22 21.42
N VAL A 74 33.09 20.30 22.22
CA VAL A 74 33.62 18.94 22.35
C VAL A 74 33.29 18.17 21.09
N ASN A 75 34.27 18.00 20.21
CA ASN A 75 34.12 17.27 18.97
C ASN A 75 34.26 15.77 19.27
N PHE A 76 33.19 15.13 19.75
CA PHE A 76 33.16 13.70 19.99
C PHE A 76 33.33 12.92 18.68
N ASP A 77 34.08 11.81 18.71
CA ASP A 77 34.29 10.97 17.53
C ASP A 77 32.94 10.55 16.89
N LYS A 78 32.86 10.53 15.55
CA LYS A 78 31.62 10.24 14.80
C LYS A 78 31.02 8.88 15.18
N GLY A 79 31.88 7.91 15.53
CA GLY A 79 31.45 6.59 16.01
C GLY A 79 30.69 6.68 17.33
N PHE A 80 31.17 7.49 18.28
CA PHE A 80 30.54 7.68 19.58
C PHE A 80 29.23 8.47 19.48
N SER A 81 29.18 9.49 18.61
CA SER A 81 27.95 10.24 18.32
C SER A 81 26.80 9.32 17.86
N ASN A 82 27.09 8.28 17.07
CA ASN A 82 26.08 7.30 16.64
C ASN A 82 25.55 6.41 17.78
N VAL A 83 26.38 6.10 18.78
CA VAL A 83 25.97 5.35 19.98
C VAL A 83 24.97 6.20 20.78
N ILE A 84 25.27 7.48 20.98
CA ILE A 84 24.39 8.43 21.68
C ILE A 84 23.07 8.62 20.92
N VAL A 85 23.10 8.78 19.60
CA VAL A 85 21.87 8.86 18.78
C VAL A 85 21.00 7.60 18.93
N ALA A 86 21.61 6.41 18.99
CA ALA A 86 20.87 5.18 19.23
C ALA A 86 20.24 5.16 20.63
N ALA A 87 20.98 5.60 21.65
CA ALA A 87 20.47 5.69 23.02
C ALA A 87 19.31 6.69 23.16
N LEU A 88 19.44 7.88 22.57
CA LEU A 88 18.38 8.89 22.56
C LEU A 88 17.11 8.36 21.90
N ARG A 89 17.23 7.56 20.84
CA ARG A 89 16.09 6.92 20.19
C ARG A 89 15.38 5.91 21.09
N VAL A 90 16.13 5.07 21.83
CA VAL A 90 15.56 4.13 22.80
C VAL A 90 14.84 4.88 23.91
N CYS A 91 15.44 5.94 24.45
CA CYS A 91 14.82 6.78 25.46
C CYS A 91 13.54 7.46 24.94
N GLY A 92 13.54 7.90 23.69
CA GLY A 92 12.36 8.45 23.02
C GLY A 92 11.23 7.43 22.88
N ASN A 93 11.53 6.21 22.44
CA ASN A 93 10.54 5.13 22.34
C ASN A 93 9.96 4.72 23.70
N ALA A 94 10.77 4.79 24.76
CA ALA A 94 10.38 4.48 26.13
C ALA A 94 9.70 5.65 26.86
N ASN A 95 9.42 6.76 26.18
CA ASN A 95 8.86 8.00 26.75
C ASN A 95 9.66 8.59 27.92
N LYS A 96 10.99 8.37 27.95
CA LYS A 96 11.91 8.91 28.97
C LYS A 96 12.64 10.14 28.43
N HIS A 97 11.89 11.20 28.15
CA HIS A 97 12.41 12.39 27.46
C HIS A 97 13.37 13.24 28.32
N GLU A 98 13.16 13.30 29.64
CA GLU A 98 14.06 14.02 30.56
C GLU A 98 15.44 13.37 30.62
N LEU A 99 15.48 12.04 30.74
CA LEU A 99 16.72 11.28 30.71
C LEU A 99 17.42 11.39 29.34
N ALA A 100 16.66 11.46 28.24
CA ALA A 100 17.23 11.74 26.93
C ALA A 100 17.86 13.15 26.86
N LEU A 101 17.23 14.17 27.46
CA LEU A 101 17.80 15.52 27.56
C LEU A 101 19.08 15.55 28.40
N GLU A 102 19.13 14.83 29.52
CA GLU A 102 20.33 14.70 30.34
C GLU A 102 21.48 14.04 29.56
N LEU A 103 21.20 12.95 28.84
CA LEU A 103 22.17 12.28 27.98
C LEU A 103 22.68 13.19 26.86
N TYR A 104 21.79 13.97 26.24
CA TYR A 104 22.18 14.96 25.23
C TYR A 104 23.09 16.05 25.81
N LYS A 105 22.74 16.61 26.98
CA LYS A 105 23.57 17.61 27.68
C LYS A 105 24.94 17.07 28.08
N LYS A 106 25.03 15.77 28.39
CA LYS A 106 26.29 15.10 28.75
C LYS A 106 27.18 14.87 27.52
N TYR A 107 26.61 14.53 26.37
CA TYR A 107 27.35 14.29 25.11
C TYR A 107 26.75 15.06 23.94
N PRO A 108 26.90 16.40 23.92
CA PRO A 108 26.36 17.21 22.85
C PRO A 108 27.09 16.90 21.54
N SER A 109 26.31 16.55 20.51
CA SER A 109 26.76 16.48 19.13
C SER A 109 25.61 16.92 18.22
N GLU A 110 25.94 17.37 17.02
CA GLU A 110 24.94 17.80 16.04
C GLU A 110 23.92 16.69 15.75
N SER A 111 24.41 15.47 15.53
CA SER A 111 23.54 14.32 15.24
C SER A 111 22.67 13.94 16.44
N ALA A 112 23.20 14.09 17.66
CA ALA A 112 22.42 13.92 18.89
C ALA A 112 21.36 15.03 19.05
N ARG A 113 21.66 16.28 18.67
CA ARG A 113 20.67 17.37 18.67
C ARG A 113 19.52 17.06 17.73
N ALA A 114 19.81 16.76 16.45
CA ALA A 114 18.76 16.46 15.48
C ALA A 114 17.86 15.28 15.93
N MET A 115 18.46 14.27 16.58
CA MET A 115 17.71 13.18 17.20
C MET A 115 16.87 13.65 18.38
N MET A 116 17.43 14.46 19.28
CA MET A 116 16.74 14.97 20.46
C MET A 116 15.53 15.84 20.08
N ILE A 117 15.67 16.71 19.07
CA ILE A 117 14.57 17.49 18.49
C ILE A 117 13.45 16.56 18.00
N SER A 118 13.79 15.48 17.29
CA SER A 118 12.82 14.49 16.80
C SER A 118 12.10 13.74 17.94
N VAL A 119 12.83 13.41 19.01
CA VAL A 119 12.29 12.78 20.23
C VAL A 119 11.32 13.71 20.95
N LEU A 120 11.71 14.96 21.19
CA LEU A 120 10.83 15.96 21.82
C LEU A 120 9.61 16.25 20.96
N GLY A 121 9.78 16.37 19.64
CA GLY A 121 8.67 16.52 18.70
C GLY A 121 7.71 15.33 18.69
N GLY A 122 8.19 14.10 18.95
CA GLY A 122 7.34 12.92 19.15
C GLY A 122 6.56 12.94 20.47
N SER A 123 7.12 13.57 21.50
CA SER A 123 6.50 13.70 22.83
C SER A 123 5.50 14.84 22.98
N GLY A 124 5.33 15.66 21.93
CA GLY A 124 4.47 16.85 21.96
C GLY A 124 5.10 18.10 22.60
N GLN A 125 6.36 18.03 23.04
CA GLN A 125 7.10 19.15 23.63
C GLN A 125 7.77 20.01 22.56
N LEU A 126 6.96 20.65 21.69
CA LEU A 126 7.47 21.40 20.54
C LEU A 126 8.35 22.59 20.94
N ALA A 127 7.97 23.37 21.96
CA ALA A 127 8.74 24.54 22.41
C ALA A 127 10.19 24.16 22.75
N LYS A 128 10.37 23.17 23.63
CA LYS A 128 11.70 22.66 24.00
C LYS A 128 12.48 22.11 22.80
N ALA A 129 11.80 21.53 21.81
CA ALA A 129 12.46 21.02 20.60
C ALA A 129 13.02 22.17 19.75
N VAL A 130 12.34 23.31 19.71
CA VAL A 130 12.76 24.49 18.95
C VAL A 130 13.85 25.25 19.70
N ASP A 131 13.77 25.32 21.04
CA ASP A 131 14.80 25.93 21.89
C ASP A 131 16.19 25.27 21.69
N LEU A 132 16.22 23.97 21.38
CA LEU A 132 17.47 23.25 21.06
C LEU A 132 18.12 23.71 19.74
N LEU A 133 17.46 24.47 18.89
CA LEU A 133 18.12 25.09 17.72
C LEU A 133 19.06 26.23 18.14
N GLU A 134 18.79 26.87 19.28
CA GLU A 134 19.51 28.05 19.76
C GLU A 134 20.44 27.74 20.94
N ASP A 135 20.62 26.45 21.27
CA ASP A 135 21.51 26.07 22.37
C ASP A 135 22.99 26.34 22.05
N ASN A 136 23.78 26.63 23.10
CA ASN A 136 25.20 26.97 22.98
C ASN A 136 26.13 25.74 22.91
N PHE A 137 25.60 24.50 22.93
CA PHE A 137 26.45 23.31 23.06
C PHE A 137 27.15 22.94 21.75
N CYS A 138 26.49 23.14 20.61
CA CYS A 138 27.09 23.01 19.27
C CYS A 138 26.32 23.84 18.22
N PRO A 139 26.87 24.22 17.07
CA PRO A 139 26.09 24.94 16.07
C PRO A 139 25.03 24.02 15.41
N PRO A 140 23.79 24.49 15.17
CA PRO A 140 22.79 23.72 14.42
C PRO A 140 23.20 23.61 12.95
N THR A 141 22.87 22.48 12.31
CA THR A 141 23.02 22.32 10.86
C THR A 141 21.66 22.11 10.18
N ALA A 142 21.66 21.99 8.85
CA ALA A 142 20.48 21.64 8.07
C ALA A 142 19.70 20.43 8.63
N ALA A 143 20.38 19.42 9.20
CA ALA A 143 19.71 18.26 9.79
C ALA A 143 18.89 18.62 11.05
N SER A 144 19.42 19.50 11.89
CA SER A 144 18.74 20.01 13.09
C SER A 144 17.50 20.83 12.72
N PHE A 145 17.62 21.76 11.76
CA PHE A 145 16.48 22.53 11.27
C PHE A 145 15.40 21.66 10.62
N ASN A 146 15.78 20.69 9.79
CA ASN A 146 14.83 19.77 9.15
C ASN A 146 14.11 18.89 10.18
N ALA A 147 14.80 18.47 11.25
CA ALA A 147 14.19 17.77 12.36
C ALA A 147 13.15 18.64 13.10
N ALA A 148 13.43 19.93 13.29
CA ALA A 148 12.51 20.86 13.94
C ALA A 148 11.27 21.14 13.07
N ILE A 149 11.46 21.38 11.76
CA ILE A 149 10.34 21.49 10.80
C ILE A 149 9.49 20.22 10.81
N ALA A 150 10.11 19.04 10.80
CA ALA A 150 9.38 17.77 10.88
C ALA A 150 8.61 17.59 12.21
N ALA A 151 9.18 18.05 13.33
CA ALA A 151 8.51 18.08 14.63
C ALA A 151 7.27 18.97 14.61
N CYS A 152 7.35 20.15 14.00
CA CYS A 152 6.19 21.04 13.78
C CYS A 152 5.07 20.33 12.99
N GLY A 153 5.43 19.52 12.00
CA GLY A 153 4.49 18.69 11.25
C GLY A 153 3.78 17.62 12.07
N LYS A 154 4.42 17.09 13.11
CA LYS A 154 3.76 16.17 14.06
C LYS A 154 2.78 16.91 14.96
N ALA A 155 3.15 18.11 15.40
CA ALA A 155 2.32 19.00 16.21
C ALA A 155 1.22 19.75 15.41
N LYS A 156 1.21 19.59 14.07
CA LYS A 156 0.34 20.33 13.13
C LYS A 156 0.48 21.86 13.23
N ASN A 157 1.63 22.37 13.68
CA ASN A 157 1.91 23.79 13.75
C ASN A 157 2.70 24.24 12.51
N TRP A 158 1.98 24.55 11.44
CA TRP A 158 2.58 24.95 10.16
C TRP A 158 3.16 26.36 10.18
N GLU A 159 2.64 27.26 11.02
CA GLU A 159 3.10 28.66 11.15
C GLU A 159 4.52 28.69 11.71
N LEU A 160 4.76 27.92 12.77
CA LEU A 160 6.09 27.81 13.36
C LEU A 160 7.06 27.08 12.42
N ALA A 161 6.58 26.10 11.63
CA ALA A 161 7.41 25.48 10.61
C ALA A 161 7.86 26.47 9.52
N LEU A 162 6.96 27.37 9.12
CA LEU A 162 7.22 28.43 8.15
C LEU A 162 8.20 29.46 8.71
N ASP A 163 8.00 29.90 9.95
CA ASP A 163 8.91 30.82 10.65
C ASP A 163 10.33 30.25 10.76
N ILE A 164 10.46 28.97 11.13
CA ILE A 164 11.77 28.30 11.17
C ILE A 164 12.41 28.31 9.79
N TYR A 165 11.66 28.01 8.73
CA TYR A 165 12.19 27.92 7.37
C TYR A 165 12.58 29.28 6.77
N GLN A 166 11.77 30.32 6.98
CA GLN A 166 11.97 31.64 6.38
C GLN A 166 12.92 32.53 7.21
N ASN A 167 12.80 32.49 8.55
CA ASN A 167 13.46 33.46 9.43
C ASN A 167 14.63 32.86 10.21
N LYS A 168 14.56 31.58 10.61
CA LYS A 168 15.61 30.96 11.46
C LYS A 168 16.63 30.14 10.69
N LEU A 169 16.26 29.53 9.56
CA LEU A 169 17.13 28.69 8.74
C LEU A 169 18.16 29.58 8.00
N PRO A 170 19.47 29.44 8.28
CA PRO A 170 20.49 30.18 7.53
C PRO A 170 20.43 29.82 6.05
N LYS A 171 20.59 30.80 5.15
CA LYS A 171 20.55 30.58 3.70
C LYS A 171 21.50 29.47 3.22
N GLN A 172 22.66 29.31 3.87
CA GLN A 172 23.62 28.25 3.59
C GLN A 172 23.09 26.83 3.86
N HIS A 173 22.08 26.69 4.73
CA HIS A 173 21.44 25.41 5.08
C HIS A 173 20.12 25.19 4.33
N SER A 174 19.69 26.16 3.51
CA SER A 174 18.55 25.99 2.62
C SER A 174 18.91 25.03 1.48
N SER A 175 18.09 24.00 1.31
CA SER A 175 18.29 22.96 0.30
C SER A 175 16.92 22.40 -0.11
N THR A 176 16.86 21.68 -1.22
CA THR A 176 15.65 20.97 -1.66
C THR A 176 15.09 20.05 -0.56
N LEU A 177 15.97 19.46 0.26
CA LEU A 177 15.57 18.64 1.42
C LEU A 177 14.81 19.46 2.47
N SER A 178 15.31 20.66 2.78
CA SER A 178 14.70 21.58 3.74
C SER A 178 13.33 22.08 3.23
N THR A 179 13.24 22.39 1.95
CA THR A 179 11.96 22.77 1.31
C THR A 179 10.96 21.61 1.30
N ASN A 180 11.41 20.40 0.96
CA ASN A 180 10.56 19.21 0.98
C ASN A 180 10.08 18.87 2.41
N ALA A 181 10.88 19.16 3.44
CA ALA A 181 10.45 19.04 4.83
C ALA A 181 9.29 20.01 5.14
N LEU A 182 9.41 21.28 4.75
CA LEU A 182 8.34 22.28 4.91
C LEU A 182 7.08 21.89 4.12
N LEU A 183 7.21 21.55 2.85
CA LEU A 183 6.09 21.13 1.99
C LEU A 183 5.35 19.91 2.55
N THR A 184 6.07 18.99 3.19
CA THR A 184 5.45 17.85 3.89
C THR A 184 4.57 18.33 5.06
N VAL A 185 5.01 19.34 5.82
CA VAL A 185 4.21 19.95 6.90
C VAL A 185 2.97 20.63 6.34
N LEU A 186 3.14 21.45 5.30
CA LEU A 186 2.04 22.18 4.64
C LEU A 186 1.00 21.20 4.08
N ALA A 187 1.44 20.11 3.45
CA ALA A 187 0.56 19.06 2.95
C ALA A 187 -0.25 18.40 4.07
N LYS A 188 0.38 18.06 5.20
CA LYS A 188 -0.31 17.49 6.37
C LYS A 188 -1.31 18.45 7.00
N CYS A 189 -0.99 19.75 7.00
CA CYS A 189 -1.83 20.79 7.59
C CYS A 189 -2.87 21.37 6.62
N ARG A 190 -2.95 20.85 5.38
CA ARG A 190 -3.87 21.31 4.32
C ARG A 190 -3.69 22.79 4.00
N LYS A 191 -2.43 23.20 3.83
CA LYS A 191 -2.02 24.57 3.53
C LYS A 191 -1.52 24.69 2.09
N GLY A 192 -2.47 24.58 1.16
CA GLY A 192 -2.22 24.57 -0.29
C GLY A 192 -1.75 25.92 -0.82
N VAL A 193 -2.31 27.03 -0.33
CA VAL A 193 -1.91 28.40 -0.74
C VAL A 193 -0.44 28.65 -0.40
N GLN A 194 -0.04 28.35 0.83
CA GLN A 194 1.36 28.48 1.27
C GLN A 194 2.29 27.56 0.47
N ALA A 195 1.82 26.37 0.08
CA ALA A 195 2.62 25.47 -0.76
C ALA A 195 2.84 26.04 -2.18
N LEU A 196 1.89 26.81 -2.71
CA LEU A 196 2.06 27.54 -3.98
C LEU A 196 3.04 28.71 -3.83
N GLU A 197 2.95 29.47 -2.74
CA GLU A 197 3.90 30.56 -2.47
C GLU A 197 5.35 30.05 -2.46
N ILE A 198 5.60 28.93 -1.77
CA ILE A 198 6.92 28.27 -1.77
C ILE A 198 7.31 27.82 -3.19
N LEU A 199 6.38 27.30 -4.01
CA LEU A 199 6.68 26.94 -5.39
C LEU A 199 7.07 28.17 -6.23
N HIS A 200 6.38 29.29 -6.06
CA HIS A 200 6.68 30.55 -6.74
C HIS A 200 8.03 31.15 -6.30
N GLU A 201 8.39 31.02 -5.02
CA GLU A 201 9.71 31.38 -4.52
C GLU A 201 10.83 30.53 -5.15
N MET A 202 10.57 29.22 -5.36
CA MET A 202 11.54 28.31 -5.99
C MET A 202 11.62 28.46 -7.52
N VAL A 203 10.55 28.92 -8.16
CA VAL A 203 10.45 29.10 -9.63
C VAL A 203 9.95 30.52 -9.93
N PRO A 204 10.83 31.54 -9.84
CA PRO A 204 10.44 32.93 -10.04
C PRO A 204 10.11 33.30 -11.51
N SER A 205 10.40 32.42 -12.48
CA SER A 205 10.01 32.60 -13.89
C SER A 205 9.73 31.26 -14.58
N PRO A 206 8.69 31.15 -15.42
CA PRO A 206 8.34 29.92 -16.16
C PRO A 206 9.37 29.51 -17.24
N THR A 207 10.40 30.32 -17.50
CA THR A 207 11.40 30.08 -18.56
C THR A 207 12.79 29.69 -18.05
N ASN A 208 13.04 29.78 -16.74
CA ASN A 208 14.32 29.38 -16.18
C ASN A 208 14.27 27.89 -15.82
N SER A 209 15.31 27.17 -16.23
CA SER A 209 15.50 25.75 -15.98
C SER A 209 15.15 25.41 -14.53
N SER A 210 14.41 24.30 -14.36
CA SER A 210 13.85 23.76 -13.11
C SER A 210 14.92 23.30 -12.10
N ALA A 211 16.01 24.05 -11.94
CA ALA A 211 17.21 23.68 -11.22
C ALA A 211 17.01 23.50 -9.71
N GLY A 212 15.83 23.84 -9.17
CA GLY A 212 15.52 23.72 -7.74
C GLY A 212 14.45 22.68 -7.34
N CYS A 213 13.50 22.36 -8.22
CA CYS A 213 12.36 21.48 -7.90
C CYS A 213 12.56 20.09 -8.48
N ASP A 214 12.63 19.08 -7.61
CA ASP A 214 12.66 17.68 -8.02
C ASP A 214 11.24 17.09 -8.12
N SER A 215 11.15 15.86 -8.60
CA SER A 215 9.87 15.15 -8.70
C SER A 215 9.17 14.97 -7.34
N VAL A 216 9.92 15.01 -6.23
CA VAL A 216 9.39 14.93 -4.87
C VAL A 216 8.75 16.25 -4.46
N THR A 217 9.37 17.39 -4.78
CA THR A 217 8.85 18.74 -4.53
C THR A 217 7.47 18.90 -5.16
N TYR A 218 7.34 18.61 -6.47
CA TYR A 218 6.06 18.70 -7.17
C TYR A 218 5.00 17.75 -6.60
N SER A 219 5.40 16.52 -6.26
CA SER A 219 4.49 15.54 -5.65
C SER A 219 3.95 16.04 -4.31
N LEU A 220 4.80 16.64 -3.46
CA LEU A 220 4.38 17.20 -2.17
C LEU A 220 3.45 18.41 -2.33
N ILE A 221 3.71 19.30 -3.29
CA ILE A 221 2.85 20.45 -3.60
C ILE A 221 1.48 19.99 -4.07
N ILE A 222 1.42 19.06 -5.04
CA ILE A 222 0.16 18.49 -5.52
C ILE A 222 -0.58 17.80 -4.36
N SER A 223 0.15 17.09 -3.50
CA SER A 223 -0.41 16.48 -2.29
C SER A 223 -0.99 17.51 -1.31
N ALA A 224 -0.39 18.70 -1.20
CA ALA A 224 -0.90 19.78 -0.39
C ALA A 224 -2.16 20.41 -1.00
N LEU A 225 -2.15 20.66 -2.31
CA LEU A 225 -3.29 21.22 -3.06
C LEU A 225 -4.50 20.31 -3.03
N VAL A 226 -4.31 19.02 -3.30
CA VAL A 226 -5.36 18.00 -3.25
C VAL A 226 -6.02 17.97 -1.87
N ARG A 227 -5.22 17.97 -0.80
CA ARG A 227 -5.73 17.97 0.59
C ARG A 227 -6.36 19.29 1.00
N SER A 228 -6.00 20.40 0.36
CA SER A 228 -6.54 21.75 0.60
C SER A 228 -7.72 22.09 -0.30
N ASN A 229 -8.22 21.12 -1.07
CA ASN A 229 -9.36 21.30 -1.97
C ASN A 229 -9.08 22.14 -3.23
N MET A 230 -7.83 22.45 -3.55
CA MET A 230 -7.43 23.29 -4.68
C MET A 230 -7.05 22.44 -5.90
N LEU A 231 -8.03 21.72 -6.48
CA LEU A 231 -7.75 20.79 -7.57
C LEU A 231 -7.43 21.48 -8.90
N ASP A 232 -8.02 22.64 -9.18
CA ASP A 232 -7.75 23.39 -10.40
C ASP A 232 -6.28 23.81 -10.48
N GLU A 233 -5.72 24.32 -9.37
CA GLU A 233 -4.30 24.68 -9.30
C GLU A 233 -3.41 23.44 -9.42
N ALA A 234 -3.80 22.30 -8.82
CA ALA A 234 -3.07 21.06 -9.00
C ALA A 234 -3.06 20.60 -10.47
N THR A 235 -4.17 20.79 -11.20
CA THR A 235 -4.23 20.47 -12.64
C THR A 235 -3.39 21.41 -13.50
N LYS A 236 -3.35 22.71 -13.19
CA LYS A 236 -2.49 23.67 -13.91
C LYS A 236 -1.00 23.33 -13.72
N ILE A 237 -0.61 22.91 -12.52
CA ILE A 237 0.76 22.46 -12.28
C ILE A 237 1.06 21.20 -13.11
N LEU A 238 0.16 20.22 -13.14
CA LEU A 238 0.32 19.02 -13.97
C LEU A 238 0.41 19.36 -15.47
N GLU A 239 -0.40 20.30 -15.95
CA GLU A 239 -0.29 20.82 -17.32
C GLU A 239 1.10 21.41 -17.60
N SER A 240 1.63 22.20 -16.67
CA SER A 240 2.97 22.79 -16.82
C SER A 240 4.09 21.74 -16.81
N LEU A 241 3.98 20.70 -15.96
CA LEU A 241 4.96 19.63 -15.81
C LEU A 241 5.06 18.69 -17.01
N GLU A 242 4.04 18.66 -17.87
CA GLU A 242 4.01 17.83 -19.06
C GLU A 242 4.73 18.46 -20.26
N HIS A 243 5.15 19.73 -20.17
CA HIS A 243 6.08 20.32 -21.13
C HIS A 243 7.51 19.79 -20.89
N PRO A 244 8.31 19.52 -21.95
CA PRO A 244 9.63 18.86 -21.86
C PRO A 244 10.73 19.68 -21.15
N THR A 245 10.37 20.79 -20.51
CA THR A 245 11.26 21.71 -19.80
C THR A 245 11.51 21.32 -18.34
N HIS A 246 10.77 20.33 -17.80
CA HIS A 246 10.85 19.92 -16.39
C HIS A 246 11.55 18.56 -16.20
N ASN A 247 12.44 18.48 -15.21
CA ASN A 247 13.19 17.28 -14.86
C ASN A 247 12.39 16.27 -14.00
N CYS A 248 11.16 15.92 -14.42
CA CYS A 248 10.29 14.97 -13.73
C CYS A 248 10.21 13.64 -14.46
N SER A 249 10.28 12.52 -13.71
CA SER A 249 10.13 11.19 -14.32
C SER A 249 8.67 10.94 -14.73
N ALA A 250 8.46 10.25 -15.86
CA ALA A 250 7.11 9.88 -16.34
C ALA A 250 6.29 9.12 -15.27
N LYS A 251 6.93 8.23 -14.52
CA LYS A 251 6.29 7.49 -13.40
C LYS A 251 5.82 8.41 -12.28
N SER A 252 6.58 9.46 -11.97
CA SER A 252 6.21 10.45 -10.96
C SER A 252 5.01 11.26 -11.43
N ILE A 253 4.99 11.66 -12.70
CA ILE A 253 3.86 12.39 -13.32
C ILE A 253 2.60 11.53 -13.30
N GLU A 254 2.70 10.25 -13.68
CA GLU A 254 1.58 9.30 -13.59
C GLU A 254 1.03 9.16 -12.15
N ALA A 255 1.90 9.04 -11.15
CA ALA A 255 1.48 8.95 -9.75
C ALA A 255 0.78 10.23 -9.25
N MET A 256 1.24 11.41 -9.69
CA MET A 256 0.61 12.69 -9.36
C MET A 256 -0.74 12.84 -10.07
N ASN A 257 -0.83 12.43 -11.35
CA ASN A 257 -2.08 12.37 -12.11
C ASN A 257 -3.11 11.45 -11.43
N ASP A 258 -2.72 10.25 -11.03
CA ASP A 258 -3.58 9.33 -10.28
C ASP A 258 -4.08 9.94 -8.96
N MET A 259 -3.23 10.71 -8.26
CA MET A 259 -3.60 11.41 -7.03
C MET A 259 -4.71 12.43 -7.28
N VAL A 260 -4.56 13.26 -8.31
CA VAL A 260 -5.54 14.30 -8.67
C VAL A 260 -6.84 13.68 -9.22
N LEU A 261 -6.76 12.64 -10.07
CA LEU A 261 -7.93 11.89 -10.54
C LEU A 261 -8.71 11.27 -9.39
N SER A 262 -8.02 10.64 -8.44
CA SER A 262 -8.66 10.06 -7.26
C SER A 262 -9.39 11.11 -6.42
N ALA A 263 -8.88 12.34 -6.38
CA ALA A 263 -9.46 13.45 -5.65
C ALA A 263 -10.70 14.04 -6.35
N TYR A 264 -10.66 14.23 -7.68
CA TYR A 264 -11.84 14.61 -8.45
C TYR A 264 -12.95 13.54 -8.38
N SER A 265 -12.58 12.26 -8.47
CA SER A 265 -13.51 11.13 -8.38
C SER A 265 -14.24 11.10 -7.03
N GLN A 266 -13.54 11.33 -5.91
CA GLN A 266 -14.17 11.42 -4.59
C GLN A 266 -15.20 12.54 -4.49
N ARG A 267 -15.09 13.57 -5.35
CA ARG A 267 -15.96 14.76 -5.36
C ARG A 267 -17.03 14.72 -6.45
N SER A 268 -17.04 13.70 -7.30
CA SER A 268 -17.93 13.61 -8.46
C SER A 268 -17.83 14.80 -9.42
N ASP A 269 -16.67 15.46 -9.47
CA ASP A 269 -16.39 16.52 -10.45
C ASP A 269 -15.77 15.90 -11.70
N TRP A 270 -16.66 15.55 -12.64
CA TRP A 270 -16.33 14.88 -13.89
C TRP A 270 -15.67 15.81 -14.91
N SER A 271 -15.88 17.12 -14.78
CA SER A 271 -15.32 18.12 -15.70
C SER A 271 -13.81 18.24 -15.55
N GLY A 272 -13.32 18.26 -14.31
CA GLY A 272 -11.89 18.25 -13.98
C GLY A 272 -11.21 16.93 -14.38
N MET A 273 -11.90 15.79 -14.23
CA MET A 273 -11.38 14.49 -14.68
C MET A 273 -11.23 14.44 -16.20
N GLU A 274 -12.22 14.92 -16.93
CA GLU A 274 -12.19 14.97 -18.40
C GLU A 274 -11.10 15.91 -18.93
N ARG A 275 -10.86 17.04 -18.25
CA ARG A 275 -9.74 17.92 -18.54
C ARG A 275 -8.41 17.18 -18.42
N LEU A 276 -8.17 16.50 -17.29
CA LEU A 276 -6.91 15.78 -17.03
C LEU A 276 -6.70 14.59 -17.98
N GLU A 277 -7.77 13.86 -18.32
CA GLU A 277 -7.67 12.70 -19.23
C GLU A 277 -7.44 13.13 -20.69
N ARG A 278 -7.99 14.27 -21.14
CA ARG A 278 -7.66 14.85 -22.45
C ARG A 278 -6.19 15.22 -22.57
N ILE A 279 -5.62 15.73 -21.49
CA ILE A 279 -4.20 16.09 -21.38
C ILE A 279 -3.33 14.81 -21.50
N ARG A 280 -3.69 13.75 -20.76
CA ARG A 280 -3.04 12.44 -20.85
C ARG A 280 -3.07 11.82 -22.25
N GLN A 281 -4.22 11.90 -22.94
CA GLN A 281 -4.40 11.29 -24.26
C GLN A 281 -3.64 12.02 -25.38
N LYS A 282 -3.55 13.36 -25.33
CA LYS A 282 -2.73 14.14 -26.27
C LYS A 282 -1.26 13.68 -26.28
N ASN A 283 -0.73 13.29 -25.13
CA ASN A 283 0.66 12.86 -24.99
C ASN A 283 0.91 11.39 -25.38
N ASN A 284 -0.04 10.48 -25.13
CA ASN A 284 0.06 9.11 -25.67
C ASN A 284 0.00 9.09 -27.21
N GLY A 285 -0.72 10.03 -27.83
CA GLY A 285 -0.73 10.22 -29.29
C GLY A 285 0.60 10.71 -29.87
N LEU A 286 1.33 11.57 -29.15
CA LEU A 286 2.67 12.05 -29.56
C LEU A 286 3.74 10.95 -29.46
N VAL A 287 3.63 10.03 -28.49
CA VAL A 287 4.55 8.89 -28.33
C VAL A 287 4.27 7.77 -29.34
N HIS A 288 3.01 7.60 -29.78
CA HIS A 288 2.66 6.60 -30.80
C HIS A 288 3.10 7.01 -32.22
N ASN A 289 3.08 8.30 -32.54
CA ASN A 289 3.42 8.78 -33.88
C ASN A 289 4.91 8.68 -34.25
N GLN A 290 5.82 8.46 -33.29
CA GLN A 290 7.24 8.19 -33.60
C GLN A 290 7.56 6.70 -33.81
N LYS A 291 6.62 5.78 -33.55
CA LYS A 291 6.81 4.32 -33.75
C LYS A 291 5.95 3.72 -34.87
N LEU A 292 5.08 4.51 -35.50
CA LEU A 292 4.03 4.03 -36.42
C LEU A 292 4.21 4.46 -37.89
N GLU A 293 5.42 4.82 -38.33
CA GLU A 293 5.67 4.91 -39.77
C GLU A 293 5.91 3.54 -40.44
N ASN A 294 6.03 2.45 -39.66
CA ASN A 294 6.21 1.09 -40.19
C ASN A 294 5.15 0.10 -39.71
N SER A 295 3.89 0.31 -40.09
CA SER A 295 2.98 -0.78 -40.51
C SER A 295 1.60 -0.21 -40.85
N LYS A 296 1.25 -0.32 -42.12
CA LYS A 296 -0.08 0.01 -42.64
C LYS A 296 -1.10 -1.01 -42.11
N LEU A 297 -2.34 -0.52 -41.97
CA LEU A 297 -3.62 -1.22 -41.74
C LEU A 297 -3.99 -1.49 -40.28
N VAL A 298 -4.44 -0.44 -39.59
CA VAL A 298 -5.45 -0.59 -38.54
C VAL A 298 -6.54 0.44 -38.82
N THR A 299 -7.75 -0.05 -39.10
CA THR A 299 -8.98 0.75 -39.20
C THR A 299 -9.22 1.47 -37.88
N PRO A 300 -9.76 2.70 -37.89
CA PRO A 300 -9.93 3.47 -36.66
C PRO A 300 -10.98 2.77 -35.78
N ILE A 301 -10.52 2.22 -34.65
CA ILE A 301 -11.40 1.75 -33.58
C ILE A 301 -12.15 2.99 -33.08
N ILE A 302 -13.45 3.06 -33.39
CA ILE A 302 -14.37 4.01 -32.77
C ILE A 302 -14.41 3.65 -31.28
N GLN A 303 -13.56 4.32 -30.50
CA GLN A 303 -13.49 4.21 -29.06
C GLN A 303 -14.81 4.79 -28.53
N SER A 304 -15.79 3.94 -28.22
CA SER A 304 -17.08 4.40 -27.72
C SER A 304 -16.89 5.14 -26.38
N ASP A 305 -17.25 6.42 -26.36
CA ASP A 305 -17.29 7.31 -25.19
C ASP A 305 -18.41 6.92 -24.20
N TYR A 306 -18.48 5.64 -23.81
CA TYR A 306 -19.51 5.17 -22.88
C TYR A 306 -19.08 5.43 -21.42
N ARG A 307 -19.62 6.50 -20.82
CA ARG A 307 -19.33 6.97 -19.46
C ARG A 307 -20.40 6.56 -18.45
N PHE A 308 -20.00 6.36 -17.19
CA PHE A 308 -20.81 5.72 -16.13
C PHE A 308 -22.07 6.49 -15.70
N HIS A 309 -22.14 7.79 -15.98
CA HIS A 309 -23.29 8.61 -15.64
C HIS A 309 -24.46 8.48 -16.65
N LYS A 310 -24.31 7.70 -17.73
CA LYS A 310 -25.33 7.46 -18.77
C LYS A 310 -25.80 5.99 -18.84
N TRP A 311 -25.91 5.29 -17.71
CA TRP A 311 -26.56 3.97 -17.69
C TRP A 311 -28.09 4.14 -17.78
N GLU A 312 -28.55 4.62 -18.93
CA GLU A 312 -29.98 4.75 -19.26
C GLU A 312 -30.61 3.35 -19.23
N GLY A 313 -31.70 3.21 -18.47
CA GLY A 313 -32.45 1.95 -18.33
C GLY A 313 -32.02 1.04 -17.17
N ILE A 314 -30.97 1.36 -16.40
CA ILE A 314 -30.59 0.55 -15.22
C ILE A 314 -30.97 1.24 -13.92
N ARG A 315 -31.77 0.57 -13.07
CA ARG A 315 -32.24 1.13 -11.80
C ARG A 315 -31.08 1.28 -10.81
N LYS A 316 -30.77 2.52 -10.44
CA LYS A 316 -29.84 2.84 -9.34
C LYS A 316 -30.53 2.68 -7.99
N VAL A 317 -29.92 1.92 -7.08
CA VAL A 317 -30.40 1.67 -5.72
C VAL A 317 -29.42 2.28 -4.71
N GLY A 318 -29.96 2.95 -3.69
CA GLY A 318 -29.18 3.58 -2.62
C GLY A 318 -28.55 4.92 -3.00
N LYS A 319 -27.79 5.51 -2.05
CA LYS A 319 -27.10 6.80 -2.20
C LYS A 319 -25.64 6.71 -1.74
N GLY A 320 -24.79 7.59 -2.25
CA GLY A 320 -23.39 7.71 -1.83
C GLY A 320 -22.55 6.44 -2.08
N LYS A 321 -21.69 6.08 -1.13
CA LYS A 321 -20.70 4.98 -1.28
C LYS A 321 -21.31 3.57 -1.34
N GLU A 322 -22.59 3.46 -1.01
CA GLU A 322 -23.34 2.20 -1.00
C GLU A 322 -24.22 2.03 -2.24
N SER A 323 -24.31 3.05 -3.10
CA SER A 323 -25.14 2.93 -4.30
C SER A 323 -24.61 1.88 -5.26
N TYR A 324 -25.54 1.18 -5.90
CA TYR A 324 -25.27 0.20 -6.93
C TYR A 324 -26.38 0.26 -7.99
N TRP A 325 -26.15 -0.36 -9.14
CA TRP A 325 -27.13 -0.47 -10.21
C TRP A 325 -27.62 -1.91 -10.29
N MET A 326 -28.91 -2.12 -10.10
CA MET A 326 -29.53 -3.44 -10.11
C MET A 326 -29.60 -3.97 -11.54
N ILE A 327 -29.16 -5.21 -11.76
CA ILE A 327 -29.09 -5.81 -13.11
C ILE A 327 -29.96 -7.06 -13.27
N GLY A 328 -30.49 -7.59 -12.17
CA GLY A 328 -31.31 -8.78 -12.19
C GLY A 328 -31.44 -9.44 -10.84
N THR A 329 -32.24 -10.50 -10.80
CA THR A 329 -32.52 -11.32 -9.62
C THR A 329 -32.30 -12.79 -9.95
N TYR A 330 -31.66 -13.50 -9.03
CA TYR A 330 -31.48 -14.94 -9.07
C TYR A 330 -32.39 -15.60 -8.02
N LEU A 331 -33.19 -16.57 -8.44
CA LEU A 331 -34.08 -17.33 -7.58
C LEU A 331 -33.74 -18.81 -7.66
N ASP A 332 -33.25 -19.39 -6.56
CA ASP A 332 -33.00 -20.83 -6.48
C ASP A 332 -34.29 -21.58 -6.13
N ARG A 333 -34.63 -22.60 -6.92
CA ARG A 333 -35.82 -23.43 -6.74
C ARG A 333 -35.66 -24.47 -5.62
N ILE A 334 -34.43 -24.81 -5.24
CA ILE A 334 -34.16 -25.88 -4.27
C ILE A 334 -34.11 -25.31 -2.85
N ASP A 335 -33.32 -24.24 -2.66
CA ASP A 335 -33.12 -23.63 -1.34
C ASP A 335 -33.99 -22.38 -1.11
N GLY A 336 -34.80 -21.96 -2.09
CA GLY A 336 -35.62 -20.75 -2.01
C GLY A 336 -34.81 -19.45 -1.95
N MET A 337 -33.53 -19.50 -2.29
CA MET A 337 -32.61 -18.35 -2.21
C MET A 337 -33.00 -17.28 -3.24
N ASN A 338 -33.38 -16.11 -2.76
CA ASN A 338 -33.62 -14.94 -3.59
C ASN A 338 -32.45 -13.96 -3.47
N VAL A 339 -31.69 -13.77 -4.55
CA VAL A 339 -30.49 -12.93 -4.58
C VAL A 339 -30.63 -11.83 -5.62
N THR A 340 -30.60 -10.57 -5.18
CA THR A 340 -30.45 -9.42 -6.06
C THR A 340 -29.00 -9.25 -6.48
N ILE A 341 -28.79 -9.03 -7.79
CA ILE A 341 -27.47 -8.77 -8.34
C ILE A 341 -27.36 -7.30 -8.75
N GLY A 342 -26.27 -6.68 -8.29
CA GLY A 342 -25.96 -5.29 -8.54
C GLY A 342 -24.58 -5.08 -9.13
N LEU A 343 -24.40 -4.01 -9.90
CA LEU A 343 -23.12 -3.55 -10.41
C LEU A 343 -22.67 -2.29 -9.70
N ARG A 344 -21.36 -2.17 -9.50
CA ARG A 344 -20.73 -0.98 -8.93
C ARG A 344 -19.33 -0.76 -9.52
N PRO A 345 -18.97 0.47 -9.89
CA PRO A 345 -17.61 0.79 -10.33
C PRO A 345 -16.59 0.59 -9.20
N HIS A 346 -15.37 0.26 -9.57
CA HIS A 346 -14.26 0.19 -8.62
C HIS A 346 -13.97 1.59 -8.07
N ARG A 347 -13.78 1.70 -6.74
CA ARG A 347 -13.50 2.98 -6.06
C ARG A 347 -12.18 3.65 -6.48
N ASN A 348 -11.30 2.87 -7.09
CA ASN A 348 -10.07 3.37 -7.70
C ASN A 348 -10.27 3.41 -9.22
N PRO A 349 -10.47 4.61 -9.82
CA PRO A 349 -10.72 4.75 -11.25
C PRO A 349 -9.53 4.29 -12.11
N SER A 350 -8.29 4.36 -11.61
CA SER A 350 -7.10 3.91 -12.35
C SER A 350 -7.06 2.39 -12.59
N ARG A 351 -7.90 1.62 -11.89
CA ARG A 351 -7.96 0.16 -12.05
C ARG A 351 -8.93 -0.31 -13.14
N ASN A 352 -9.76 0.56 -13.71
CA ASN A 352 -10.81 0.21 -14.68
C ASN A 352 -11.61 -1.05 -14.27
N GLY A 353 -12.02 -1.09 -13.00
CA GLY A 353 -12.61 -2.28 -12.39
C GLY A 353 -14.11 -2.15 -12.15
N ILE A 354 -14.81 -3.27 -12.14
CA ILE A 354 -16.23 -3.37 -11.81
C ILE A 354 -16.39 -4.38 -10.67
N GLN A 355 -17.40 -4.17 -9.84
CA GLN A 355 -17.85 -5.10 -8.80
C GLN A 355 -19.24 -5.59 -9.13
N LEU A 356 -19.40 -6.91 -9.18
CA LEU A 356 -20.69 -7.58 -9.08
C LEU A 356 -20.98 -7.80 -7.60
N LEU A 357 -22.15 -7.36 -7.15
CA LEU A 357 -22.60 -7.40 -5.78
C LEU A 357 -23.77 -8.36 -5.67
N PHE A 358 -23.79 -9.12 -4.59
CA PHE A 358 -24.83 -10.10 -4.31
C PHE A 358 -25.51 -9.74 -3.00
N PHE A 359 -26.82 -9.59 -3.04
CA PHE A 359 -27.65 -9.30 -1.88
C PHE A 359 -28.75 -10.34 -1.75
N GLU A 360 -28.81 -11.01 -0.62
CA GLU A 360 -29.91 -11.91 -0.31
C GLU A 360 -31.12 -11.11 0.15
N ASN A 361 -32.27 -11.42 -0.43
CA ASN A 361 -33.56 -10.88 -0.06
C ASN A 361 -34.23 -11.88 0.88
N ALA A 362 -34.43 -11.50 2.13
CA ALA A 362 -35.16 -12.29 3.11
C ALA A 362 -36.51 -11.61 3.40
N PHE A 363 -37.56 -12.41 3.50
CA PHE A 363 -38.84 -11.92 3.98
C PHE A 363 -38.88 -12.13 5.50
N GLU A 364 -39.12 -11.07 6.24
CA GLU A 364 -39.28 -11.14 7.70
C GLU A 364 -40.77 -11.22 8.03
N ASP A 365 -41.20 -12.40 8.49
CA ASP A 365 -42.61 -12.68 8.81
C ASP A 365 -43.17 -11.75 9.89
N GLU A 366 -42.34 -11.36 10.86
CA GLU A 366 -42.71 -10.47 11.97
C GLU A 366 -42.98 -9.02 11.51
N THR A 367 -42.19 -8.52 10.57
CA THR A 367 -42.31 -7.13 10.08
C THR A 367 -43.10 -7.04 8.78
N GLN A 368 -43.48 -8.18 8.20
CA GLN A 368 -44.09 -8.29 6.86
C GLN A 368 -43.31 -7.48 5.82
N SER A 369 -41.98 -7.46 5.95
CA SER A 369 -41.11 -6.60 5.15
C SER A 369 -39.94 -7.39 4.55
N TRP A 370 -39.51 -6.97 3.37
CA TRP A 370 -38.35 -7.55 2.71
C TRP A 370 -37.08 -6.83 3.18
N THR A 371 -36.13 -7.59 3.72
CA THR A 371 -34.81 -7.08 4.06
C THR A 371 -33.78 -7.57 3.08
N GLN A 372 -32.88 -6.66 2.68
CA GLN A 372 -31.84 -6.94 1.70
C GLN A 372 -30.47 -6.90 2.37
N GLN A 373 -29.81 -8.06 2.43
CA GLN A 373 -28.51 -8.18 3.09
C GLN A 373 -27.40 -8.52 2.10
N LYS A 374 -26.33 -7.72 2.07
CA LYS A 374 -25.17 -8.02 1.23
C LYS A 374 -24.52 -9.34 1.66
N ILE A 375 -24.45 -10.32 0.77
CA ILE A 375 -23.82 -11.63 1.01
C ILE A 375 -22.41 -11.75 0.43
N GLY A 376 -22.08 -10.95 -0.59
CA GLY A 376 -20.76 -10.98 -1.19
C GLY A 376 -20.54 -10.06 -2.38
N PHE A 377 -19.39 -10.23 -3.04
CA PHE A 377 -19.06 -9.56 -4.29
C PHE A 377 -18.00 -10.33 -5.10
N LEU A 378 -18.01 -10.11 -6.41
CA LEU A 378 -16.89 -10.39 -7.30
C LEU A 378 -16.20 -9.08 -7.68
N LEU A 379 -14.90 -9.14 -7.93
CA LEU A 379 -14.08 -8.02 -8.39
C LEU A 379 -13.48 -8.34 -9.76
N MET A 380 -13.76 -7.50 -10.76
CA MET A 380 -13.26 -7.66 -12.12
C MET A 380 -12.46 -6.42 -12.53
N LYS A 381 -11.52 -6.63 -13.44
CA LYS A 381 -10.85 -5.58 -14.21
C LYS A 381 -11.13 -5.82 -15.69
N ASN A 382 -11.70 -4.83 -16.36
CA ASN A 382 -12.09 -4.99 -17.75
C ASN A 382 -11.14 -4.22 -18.66
N ASN A 383 -10.78 -4.82 -19.78
CA ASN A 383 -9.91 -4.23 -20.79
C ASN A 383 -10.67 -4.17 -22.12
N ALA A 384 -10.93 -2.95 -22.60
CA ALA A 384 -11.61 -2.72 -23.87
C ALA A 384 -10.73 -3.13 -25.08
N ASN A 385 -9.41 -2.95 -24.99
CA ASN A 385 -8.49 -3.24 -26.10
C ASN A 385 -8.47 -4.74 -26.42
N ASP A 386 -8.36 -5.58 -25.39
CA ASP A 386 -8.29 -7.04 -25.54
C ASP A 386 -9.67 -7.70 -25.45
N ARG A 387 -10.75 -6.91 -25.27
CA ARG A 387 -12.12 -7.37 -24.97
C ARG A 387 -12.16 -8.48 -23.90
N THR A 388 -11.44 -8.26 -22.80
CA THR A 388 -11.34 -9.20 -21.68
C THR A 388 -11.97 -8.66 -20.40
N SER A 389 -12.61 -9.54 -19.63
CA SER A 389 -12.95 -9.29 -18.23
C SER A 389 -12.07 -10.19 -17.36
N SER A 390 -11.21 -9.59 -16.53
CA SER A 390 -10.29 -10.30 -15.66
C SER A 390 -10.84 -10.41 -14.24
N LEU A 391 -11.18 -11.62 -13.78
CA LEU A 391 -11.55 -11.85 -12.38
C LEU A 391 -10.34 -11.65 -11.46
N LEU A 392 -10.39 -10.64 -10.60
CA LEU A 392 -9.37 -10.35 -9.59
C LEU A 392 -9.62 -11.06 -8.27
N GLY A 393 -10.89 -11.34 -7.94
CA GLY A 393 -11.22 -12.14 -6.79
C GLY A 393 -12.68 -12.09 -6.37
N MET A 394 -13.00 -12.97 -5.43
CA MET A 394 -14.33 -13.14 -4.85
C MET A 394 -14.29 -12.97 -3.33
N PHE A 395 -15.39 -12.50 -2.77
CA PHE A 395 -15.67 -12.54 -1.34
C PHE A 395 -17.12 -12.96 -1.10
N LEU A 396 -17.31 -13.95 -0.22
CA LEU A 396 -18.60 -14.36 0.32
C LEU A 396 -18.51 -14.37 1.85
N LYS A 397 -19.62 -13.99 2.52
CA LYS A 397 -19.77 -14.12 3.96
C LYS A 397 -19.56 -15.58 4.40
N PRO A 398 -18.88 -15.84 5.54
CA PRO A 398 -18.63 -17.19 6.02
C PRO A 398 -19.88 -18.09 6.09
N THR A 399 -21.00 -17.54 6.55
CA THR A 399 -22.30 -18.24 6.66
C THR A 399 -22.88 -18.74 5.33
N LYS A 400 -22.39 -18.21 4.21
CA LYS A 400 -22.85 -18.54 2.85
C LYS A 400 -21.84 -19.39 2.07
N ARG A 401 -20.70 -19.75 2.67
CA ARG A 401 -19.71 -20.66 2.06
C ARG A 401 -20.22 -22.10 2.13
N GLY A 402 -19.72 -22.97 1.24
CA GLY A 402 -20.11 -24.39 1.20
C GLY A 402 -21.47 -24.68 0.55
N ARG A 403 -22.35 -23.69 0.41
CA ARG A 403 -23.70 -23.83 -0.19
C ARG A 403 -23.74 -23.71 -1.72
N GLY A 404 -22.62 -23.89 -2.41
CA GLY A 404 -22.58 -23.78 -3.88
C GLY A 404 -22.73 -22.38 -4.49
N ILE A 405 -23.09 -21.34 -3.72
CA ILE A 405 -23.30 -19.95 -4.18
C ILE A 405 -22.11 -19.40 -4.99
N SER A 406 -20.88 -19.78 -4.65
CA SER A 406 -19.67 -19.41 -5.42
C SER A 406 -19.78 -19.77 -6.90
N LYS A 407 -20.38 -20.92 -7.22
CA LYS A 407 -20.57 -21.38 -8.61
C LYS A 407 -21.57 -20.48 -9.32
N VAL A 408 -22.71 -20.19 -8.70
CA VAL A 408 -23.73 -19.26 -9.22
C VAL A 408 -23.12 -17.89 -9.51
N CYS A 409 -22.38 -17.32 -8.55
CA CYS A 409 -21.74 -16.02 -8.74
C CYS A 409 -20.78 -16.01 -9.94
N LEU A 410 -19.96 -17.06 -10.09
CA LEU A 410 -19.02 -17.19 -11.21
C LEU A 410 -19.75 -17.41 -12.54
N SER A 411 -20.79 -18.25 -12.56
CA SER A 411 -21.64 -18.45 -13.74
C SER A 411 -22.27 -17.14 -14.20
N LEU A 412 -22.75 -16.29 -13.28
CA LEU A 412 -23.30 -14.98 -13.64
C LEU A 412 -22.28 -14.07 -14.31
N TRP A 413 -21.06 -14.03 -13.78
CA TRP A 413 -19.98 -13.26 -14.39
C TRP A 413 -19.62 -13.80 -15.79
N ILE A 414 -19.47 -15.12 -15.92
CA ILE A 414 -19.14 -15.76 -17.20
C ILE A 414 -20.28 -15.54 -18.22
N TRP A 415 -21.53 -15.71 -17.80
CA TRP A 415 -22.71 -15.48 -18.63
C TRP A 415 -22.77 -14.04 -19.15
N LEU A 416 -22.51 -13.04 -18.30
CA LEU A 416 -22.41 -11.64 -18.72
C LEU A 416 -21.31 -11.44 -19.76
N CYS A 417 -20.15 -12.08 -19.58
CA CYS A 417 -19.05 -12.00 -20.53
C CYS A 417 -19.43 -12.63 -21.88
N LEU A 418 -19.99 -13.84 -21.87
CA LEU A 418 -20.38 -14.56 -23.07
C LEU A 418 -21.51 -13.83 -23.82
N LYS A 419 -22.50 -13.28 -23.11
CA LYS A 419 -23.60 -12.51 -23.70
C LYS A 419 -23.13 -11.22 -24.40
N ALA A 420 -22.00 -10.65 -23.98
CA ALA A 420 -21.38 -9.47 -24.59
C ALA A 420 -20.18 -9.80 -25.51
N SER A 421 -19.92 -11.08 -25.79
CA SER A 421 -18.74 -11.49 -26.56
C SER A 421 -17.42 -10.93 -25.99
N ILE A 422 -17.29 -11.01 -24.66
CA ILE A 422 -16.11 -10.65 -23.88
C ILE A 422 -15.49 -11.93 -23.34
N VAL A 423 -14.16 -12.03 -23.37
CA VAL A 423 -13.46 -13.24 -22.89
C VAL A 423 -13.29 -13.18 -21.36
N PRO A 424 -13.86 -14.15 -20.60
CA PRO A 424 -13.75 -14.19 -19.14
C PRO A 424 -12.41 -14.81 -18.72
N VAL A 425 -11.38 -13.98 -18.57
CA VAL A 425 -10.06 -14.39 -18.08
C VAL A 425 -9.94 -14.12 -16.58
N THR A 426 -8.86 -14.59 -15.96
CA THR A 426 -8.57 -14.27 -14.56
C THR A 426 -7.32 -13.42 -14.44
N GLY A 427 -7.25 -12.64 -13.35
CA GLY A 427 -6.00 -12.09 -12.86
C GLY A 427 -5.12 -13.20 -12.24
N ILE A 428 -4.10 -12.81 -11.49
CA ILE A 428 -3.30 -13.78 -10.74
C ILE A 428 -4.14 -14.30 -9.56
N ILE A 429 -4.55 -15.57 -9.62
CA ILE A 429 -5.39 -16.19 -8.59
C ILE A 429 -4.52 -16.86 -7.52
N GLN A 430 -4.44 -16.24 -6.36
CA GLN A 430 -3.79 -16.79 -5.14
C GLN A 430 -4.80 -17.40 -4.16
N LYS A 431 -5.99 -17.78 -4.64
CA LYS A 431 -7.07 -18.30 -3.80
C LYS A 431 -7.34 -19.76 -4.16
N PRO A 432 -6.86 -20.75 -3.39
CA PRO A 432 -6.89 -22.16 -3.79
C PRO A 432 -8.29 -22.71 -4.02
N LEU A 433 -9.25 -22.36 -3.15
CA LEU A 433 -10.66 -22.76 -3.31
C LEU A 433 -11.31 -22.14 -4.55
N LEU A 434 -10.97 -20.91 -4.89
CA LEU A 434 -11.49 -20.25 -6.10
C LEU A 434 -10.87 -20.88 -7.35
N ALA A 435 -9.56 -21.13 -7.32
CA ALA A 435 -8.84 -21.81 -8.38
C ALA A 435 -9.36 -23.24 -8.60
N LEU A 436 -9.75 -23.95 -7.53
CA LEU A 436 -10.37 -25.26 -7.60
C LEU A 436 -11.66 -25.23 -8.40
N ILE A 437 -12.57 -24.29 -8.08
CA ILE A 437 -13.85 -24.16 -8.78
C ILE A 437 -13.62 -23.79 -10.25
N LEU A 438 -12.72 -22.83 -10.53
CA LEU A 438 -12.42 -22.43 -11.90
C LEU A 438 -11.85 -23.58 -12.75
N GLN A 439 -10.89 -24.35 -12.21
CA GLN A 439 -10.24 -25.44 -12.95
C GLN A 439 -11.10 -26.70 -13.06
N HIS A 440 -11.73 -27.14 -11.95
CA HIS A 440 -12.47 -28.42 -11.92
C HIS A 440 -13.93 -28.30 -12.33
N THR A 441 -14.57 -27.13 -12.15
CA THR A 441 -15.98 -26.93 -12.54
C THR A 441 -16.07 -26.24 -13.90
N PHE A 442 -15.35 -25.15 -14.10
CA PHE A 442 -15.44 -24.35 -15.33
C PHE A 442 -14.35 -24.66 -16.37
N GLY A 443 -13.48 -25.64 -16.12
CA GLY A 443 -12.47 -26.10 -17.09
C GLY A 443 -11.37 -25.08 -17.40
N TYR A 444 -11.15 -24.09 -16.54
CA TYR A 444 -10.08 -23.12 -16.75
C TYR A 444 -8.71 -23.80 -16.67
N THR A 445 -7.75 -23.33 -17.48
CA THR A 445 -6.40 -23.88 -17.53
C THR A 445 -5.35 -22.82 -17.22
N GLY A 446 -4.23 -23.23 -16.62
CA GLY A 446 -3.08 -22.35 -16.38
C GLY A 446 -2.06 -22.43 -17.52
N PRO A 447 -1.09 -21.50 -17.58
CA PRO A 447 0.02 -21.53 -18.54
C PRO A 447 0.85 -22.81 -18.40
N THR A 448 1.44 -23.24 -19.52
CA THR A 448 2.34 -24.40 -19.59
C THR A 448 3.63 -24.17 -18.77
N GLU A 449 4.25 -25.25 -18.30
CA GLU A 449 5.34 -25.21 -17.29
C GLU A 449 6.61 -24.46 -17.71
N SER A 450 6.74 -24.06 -18.97
CA SER A 450 7.86 -23.28 -19.51
C SER A 450 7.88 -21.81 -19.08
N ASP A 451 6.79 -21.27 -18.53
CA ASP A 451 6.72 -19.88 -18.12
C ASP A 451 7.26 -19.66 -16.70
N ALA A 452 8.20 -18.72 -16.54
CA ALA A 452 8.79 -18.33 -15.25
C ALA A 452 7.75 -17.85 -14.20
N HIS A 453 6.51 -17.55 -14.62
CA HIS A 453 5.37 -17.16 -13.79
C HIS A 453 4.25 -18.23 -13.76
N GLY A 454 4.58 -19.49 -14.07
CA GLY A 454 3.63 -20.60 -14.28
C GLY A 454 2.85 -21.11 -13.05
N GLY A 455 2.88 -20.40 -11.92
CA GLY A 455 2.18 -20.79 -10.70
C GLY A 455 2.75 -22.03 -10.01
N VAL A 456 2.09 -22.45 -8.94
CA VAL A 456 2.45 -23.62 -8.12
C VAL A 456 1.29 -24.61 -8.12
N LEU A 457 1.61 -25.89 -8.32
CA LEU A 457 0.66 -26.98 -8.15
C LEU A 457 0.54 -27.34 -6.67
N VAL A 458 -0.69 -27.29 -6.18
CA VAL A 458 -1.01 -27.56 -4.78
C VAL A 458 -2.14 -28.58 -4.75
N GLU A 459 -1.98 -29.58 -3.90
CA GLU A 459 -3.03 -30.54 -3.61
C GLU A 459 -3.88 -30.00 -2.45
N LEU A 460 -5.20 -30.01 -2.65
CA LEU A 460 -6.21 -29.59 -1.69
C LEU A 460 -6.81 -30.81 -1.01
N SER A 461 -6.74 -30.84 0.31
CA SER A 461 -7.48 -31.79 1.15
C SER A 461 -8.22 -31.07 2.27
N LYS A 462 -9.06 -31.82 2.98
CA LYS A 462 -9.70 -31.37 4.23
C LYS A 462 -8.85 -31.81 5.40
N ASP A 463 -8.83 -30.98 6.45
CA ASP A 463 -8.20 -31.37 7.70
C ASP A 463 -9.00 -32.50 8.38
N SER A 464 -8.31 -33.36 9.13
CA SER A 464 -8.95 -34.46 9.85
C SER A 464 -9.69 -34.00 11.10
N GLU A 465 -9.26 -32.88 11.69
CA GLU A 465 -9.84 -32.31 12.92
C GLU A 465 -10.86 -31.19 12.66
N ASP A 466 -10.66 -30.38 11.62
CA ASP A 466 -11.55 -29.28 11.24
C ASP A 466 -12.03 -29.46 9.77
N PRO A 467 -13.29 -29.89 9.55
CA PRO A 467 -13.82 -30.13 8.20
C PRO A 467 -13.96 -28.84 7.36
N ASP A 468 -13.95 -27.67 7.99
CA ASP A 468 -13.98 -26.36 7.33
C ASP A 468 -12.57 -25.82 7.05
N CYS A 469 -11.53 -26.51 7.52
CA CYS A 469 -10.13 -26.17 7.25
C CYS A 469 -9.62 -26.88 6.00
N VAL A 470 -9.00 -26.10 5.11
CA VAL A 470 -8.38 -26.59 3.88
C VAL A 470 -6.89 -26.76 4.09
N VAL A 471 -6.39 -27.96 3.85
CA VAL A 471 -4.96 -28.25 3.94
C VAL A 471 -4.34 -28.21 2.54
N LEU A 472 -3.20 -27.52 2.43
CA LEU A 472 -2.41 -27.37 1.21
C LEU A 472 -1.11 -28.14 1.33
N SER A 473 -0.86 -29.05 0.40
CA SER A 473 0.44 -29.71 0.22
C SER A 473 1.04 -29.35 -1.15
N PRO A 474 2.32 -28.95 -1.22
CA PRO A 474 3.01 -28.73 -2.49
C PRO A 474 3.40 -30.07 -3.14
N LEU A 475 3.13 -30.22 -4.44
CA LEU A 475 3.46 -31.46 -5.19
C LEU A 475 4.90 -31.52 -5.70
N ASN A 476 5.51 -30.37 -6.03
CA ASN A 476 6.80 -30.32 -6.75
C ASN A 476 7.97 -29.82 -5.87
N GLY A 477 7.90 -30.03 -4.54
CA GLY A 477 8.96 -29.60 -3.60
C GLY A 477 9.18 -28.08 -3.47
N LYS A 478 8.41 -27.26 -4.20
CA LYS A 478 8.42 -25.79 -4.04
C LYS A 478 7.79 -25.43 -2.70
N SER A 479 8.52 -24.67 -1.88
CA SER A 479 7.99 -24.17 -0.62
C SER A 479 6.80 -23.23 -0.87
N LEU A 480 5.73 -23.43 -0.11
CA LEU A 480 4.59 -22.51 -0.02
C LEU A 480 4.77 -21.47 1.11
N GLU A 481 5.95 -21.46 1.74
CA GLU A 481 6.28 -20.53 2.82
C GLU A 481 6.30 -19.09 2.31
N GLY A 482 5.50 -18.22 2.93
CA GLY A 482 5.32 -16.84 2.49
C GLY A 482 4.45 -16.66 1.24
N ALA A 483 3.94 -17.74 0.62
CA ALA A 483 3.02 -17.64 -0.51
C ALA A 483 1.65 -17.02 -0.12
N PHE A 484 1.29 -17.13 1.15
CA PHE A 484 0.06 -16.57 1.72
C PHE A 484 0.39 -15.73 2.95
N GLY A 485 -0.22 -14.54 3.06
CA GLY A 485 -0.09 -13.72 4.26
C GLY A 485 -0.78 -14.36 5.47
N PRO A 486 -0.35 -14.05 6.72
CA PRO A 486 -0.99 -14.57 7.93
C PRO A 486 -2.50 -14.28 8.00
N TRP A 487 -2.92 -13.13 7.45
CA TRP A 487 -4.31 -12.73 7.35
C TRP A 487 -5.13 -13.57 6.37
N ASP A 488 -4.53 -13.98 5.24
CA ASP A 488 -5.22 -14.80 4.23
C ASP A 488 -5.39 -16.23 4.71
N MET A 489 -4.37 -16.77 5.38
CA MET A 489 -4.40 -18.07 6.04
C MET A 489 -5.55 -18.16 7.05
N LYS A 490 -5.70 -17.14 7.91
CA LYS A 490 -6.79 -17.07 8.90
C LYS A 490 -8.17 -16.86 8.25
N ARG A 491 -8.30 -15.99 7.25
CA ARG A 491 -9.60 -15.66 6.63
C ARG A 491 -10.18 -16.77 5.75
N GLN A 492 -9.30 -17.56 5.15
CA GLN A 492 -9.68 -18.66 4.27
C GLN A 492 -9.68 -20.02 4.97
N ASN A 493 -9.34 -20.05 6.28
CA ASN A 493 -9.18 -21.25 7.09
C ASN A 493 -8.26 -22.28 6.39
N ILE A 494 -7.03 -21.86 6.11
CA ILE A 494 -6.05 -22.65 5.37
C ILE A 494 -4.91 -23.08 6.32
N LYS A 495 -4.45 -24.32 6.19
CA LYS A 495 -3.21 -24.85 6.78
C LYS A 495 -2.27 -25.32 5.67
N ILE A 496 -0.97 -25.09 5.82
CA ILE A 496 0.06 -25.58 4.87
C ILE A 496 0.81 -26.71 5.56
N THR A 497 0.93 -27.84 4.88
CA THR A 497 1.62 -29.02 5.39
C THR A 497 2.69 -29.45 4.40
N SER A 498 3.88 -29.78 4.91
CA SER A 498 5.02 -30.26 4.11
C SER A 498 4.98 -31.76 3.81
N GLN A 499 4.12 -32.51 4.51
CA GLN A 499 3.88 -33.93 4.27
C GLN A 499 2.89 -34.13 3.12
N GLN A 500 3.22 -35.08 2.24
CA GLN A 500 2.34 -35.51 1.15
C GLN A 500 1.16 -36.29 1.75
N LEU A 501 -0.06 -35.82 1.48
CA LEU A 501 -1.27 -36.35 2.09
C LEU A 501 -1.64 -37.70 1.42
N SER A 502 -2.00 -38.70 2.22
CA SER A 502 -2.26 -40.07 1.73
C SER A 502 -3.60 -40.26 1.02
N VAL A 503 -4.50 -39.28 1.11
CA VAL A 503 -5.83 -39.29 0.50
C VAL A 503 -5.78 -38.51 -0.81
N ARG A 504 -6.31 -39.09 -1.91
CA ARG A 504 -6.41 -38.46 -3.25
C ARG A 504 -7.04 -37.06 -3.17
N GLY A 505 -6.24 -36.02 -2.97
CA GLY A 505 -6.68 -34.64 -2.93
C GLY A 505 -6.91 -34.12 -4.36
N ARG A 506 -7.56 -32.96 -4.47
CA ARG A 506 -7.73 -32.32 -5.77
C ARG A 506 -6.55 -31.41 -6.05
N VAL A 507 -5.86 -31.67 -7.15
CA VAL A 507 -4.71 -30.85 -7.58
C VAL A 507 -5.21 -29.61 -8.31
N VAL A 508 -4.64 -28.46 -7.93
CA VAL A 508 -5.00 -27.14 -8.47
C VAL A 508 -3.75 -26.29 -8.64
N ARG A 509 -3.69 -25.53 -9.74
CA ARG A 509 -2.64 -24.54 -9.97
C ARG A 509 -3.03 -23.18 -9.39
N ILE A 510 -2.16 -22.57 -8.59
CA ILE A 510 -2.37 -21.25 -7.98
C ILE A 510 -1.21 -20.31 -8.29
N GLY A 511 -1.40 -19.00 -8.11
CA GLY A 511 -0.36 -17.99 -8.31
C GLY A 511 -0.08 -17.67 -9.78
N CYS A 512 -0.98 -18.05 -10.69
CA CYS A 512 -0.91 -17.70 -12.10
C CYS A 512 -2.24 -17.12 -12.60
N LYS A 513 -2.22 -16.61 -13.82
CA LYS A 513 -3.47 -16.36 -14.57
C LYS A 513 -4.02 -17.70 -15.06
N LEU A 514 -5.33 -17.83 -15.01
CA LEU A 514 -6.10 -18.92 -15.59
C LEU A 514 -6.92 -18.40 -16.78
N TYR A 515 -6.99 -19.21 -17.83
CA TYR A 515 -7.68 -18.92 -19.08
C TYR A 515 -8.88 -19.85 -19.24
N PRO A 516 -9.99 -19.37 -19.86
CA PRO A 516 -11.14 -20.22 -20.14
C PRO A 516 -10.76 -21.33 -21.13
N PRO A 517 -11.55 -22.42 -21.22
CA PRO A 517 -11.36 -23.45 -22.24
C PRO A 517 -11.46 -22.84 -23.64
N SER A 518 -10.73 -23.42 -24.60
CA SER A 518 -10.75 -22.98 -26.02
C SER A 518 -12.16 -23.05 -26.62
N ASP A 519 -12.96 -24.03 -26.18
CA ASP A 519 -14.36 -24.15 -26.54
C ASP A 519 -15.25 -23.43 -25.53
N LEU A 520 -15.63 -22.19 -25.86
CA LEU A 520 -16.53 -21.37 -25.05
C LEU A 520 -17.97 -21.89 -25.03
N MET A 521 -18.37 -22.79 -25.94
CA MET A 521 -19.71 -23.39 -25.88
C MET A 521 -19.84 -24.34 -24.70
N ASN A 522 -18.81 -25.16 -24.44
CA ASN A 522 -18.80 -26.00 -23.24
C ASN A 522 -18.86 -25.17 -21.96
N LEU A 523 -18.14 -24.03 -21.95
CA LEU A 523 -18.20 -23.10 -20.82
C LEU A 523 -19.61 -22.54 -20.62
N LYS A 524 -20.32 -22.22 -21.72
CA LYS A 524 -21.71 -21.78 -21.67
C LYS A 524 -22.64 -22.85 -21.10
N VAL A 525 -22.52 -24.09 -21.57
CA VAL A 525 -23.33 -25.22 -21.09
C VAL A 525 -23.19 -25.41 -19.57
N VAL A 526 -21.95 -25.39 -19.06
CA VAL A 526 -21.69 -25.47 -17.62
C VAL A 526 -22.30 -24.28 -16.85
N CYS A 527 -22.30 -23.08 -17.44
CA CYS A 527 -22.94 -21.92 -16.78
C CYS A 527 -24.46 -22.07 -16.73
N ASP A 528 -25.07 -22.56 -17.81
CA ASP A 528 -26.52 -22.76 -17.93
C ASP A 528 -27.03 -23.86 -16.96
N GLU A 529 -26.19 -24.82 -16.56
CA GLU A 529 -26.51 -25.78 -15.48
C GLU A 529 -26.77 -25.10 -14.12
N PHE A 530 -26.05 -24.01 -13.83
CA PHE A 530 -26.22 -23.24 -12.58
C PHE A 530 -27.19 -22.06 -12.74
N LEU A 531 -27.43 -21.61 -13.98
CA LEU A 531 -28.31 -20.50 -14.35
C LEU A 531 -29.39 -21.01 -15.30
N THR A 532 -30.21 -21.94 -14.82
CA THR A 532 -31.37 -22.40 -15.60
C THR A 532 -32.26 -21.20 -15.95
N ALA A 533 -32.92 -21.27 -17.12
CA ALA A 533 -33.63 -20.12 -17.71
C ALA A 533 -34.68 -19.47 -16.77
N ASP A 534 -35.21 -20.26 -15.83
CA ASP A 534 -36.22 -19.79 -14.88
C ASP A 534 -35.64 -19.27 -13.55
N CYS A 535 -34.34 -19.43 -13.32
CA CYS A 535 -33.67 -19.05 -12.08
C CYS A 535 -32.92 -17.72 -12.17
N TRP A 536 -32.62 -17.23 -13.38
CA TRP A 536 -31.90 -15.98 -13.60
C TRP A 536 -32.66 -15.05 -14.54
N GLU A 537 -33.13 -13.93 -14.00
CA GLU A 537 -33.74 -12.86 -14.76
C GLU A 537 -32.76 -11.69 -14.87
N CYS A 538 -32.46 -11.28 -16.10
CA CYS A 538 -31.56 -10.17 -16.38
C CYS A 538 -32.24 -9.12 -17.26
N ASP A 539 -32.36 -7.91 -16.72
CA ASP A 539 -33.00 -6.77 -17.40
C ASP A 539 -32.12 -6.17 -18.51
N LEU A 540 -30.89 -6.66 -18.69
CA LEU A 540 -29.91 -6.06 -19.58
C LEU A 540 -29.83 -6.75 -20.94
N THR A 541 -29.84 -5.92 -22.00
CA THR A 541 -29.53 -6.34 -23.37
C THR A 541 -28.02 -6.57 -23.55
N SER A 542 -27.63 -7.36 -24.56
CA SER A 542 -26.22 -7.63 -24.87
C SER A 542 -25.40 -6.35 -25.07
N LYS A 543 -25.98 -5.36 -25.77
CA LYS A 543 -25.35 -4.05 -26.00
C LYS A 543 -25.11 -3.27 -24.71
N ILE A 544 -26.06 -3.31 -23.77
CA ILE A 544 -25.90 -2.64 -22.47
C ILE A 544 -24.82 -3.35 -21.64
N ILE A 545 -24.77 -4.68 -21.65
CA ILE A 545 -23.74 -5.44 -20.94
C ILE A 545 -22.34 -5.13 -21.50
N ASP A 546 -22.20 -5.07 -22.83
CA ASP A 546 -20.94 -4.71 -23.49
C ASP A 546 -20.47 -3.32 -23.07
N ASN A 547 -21.38 -2.35 -23.12
CA ASN A 547 -21.12 -0.97 -22.70
C ASN A 547 -20.78 -0.84 -21.22
N VAL A 548 -21.42 -1.64 -20.36
CA VAL A 548 -21.19 -1.60 -18.92
C VAL A 548 -19.86 -2.26 -18.56
N LEU A 549 -19.54 -3.41 -19.16
CA LEU A 549 -18.30 -4.13 -18.87
C LEU A 549 -17.09 -3.47 -19.52
N LEU A 550 -17.16 -3.08 -20.80
CA LEU A 550 -16.04 -2.47 -21.53
C LEU A 550 -16.00 -0.95 -21.48
N GLY A 551 -17.05 -0.31 -20.95
CA GLY A 551 -17.05 1.12 -20.71
C GLY A 551 -15.89 1.55 -19.81
N LYS A 552 -15.31 2.72 -20.08
CA LYS A 552 -14.29 3.29 -19.20
C LYS A 552 -14.95 3.62 -17.87
N THR A 553 -14.45 3.11 -16.74
CA THR A 553 -14.92 3.42 -15.36
C THR A 553 -14.72 4.87 -14.93
N MET A 554 -14.55 5.76 -15.90
CA MET A 554 -14.37 7.20 -15.79
C MET A 554 -15.56 7.87 -16.49
#